data_AF-A0A7Z1IXV8-F1
#
_entry.id   AF-A0A7Z1IXV8-F1
#
_cell.length_a   1.000
_cell.length_b   1.000
_cell.length_c   1.000
_cell.angle_alpha   90.00
_cell.angle_beta   90.00
_cell.angle_gamma   90.00
#
_symmetry.space_group_name_H-M   'P 1'
#
loop_
_entity.id
_entity.type
_entity.pdbx_description
1 polymer ?
#
loop_
_entity_poly.entity_id
_entity_poly.type
_entity_poly.pdbx_seq_one_letter_code
_entity_poly.pdbx_strand_id
1 'polypeptide(L)'
;LILNDSGGRSIHFEPLFPGEVSYSRSESFWLARGGVAEQHSSQPLSALWQVLPEDVRLSPHVYLATNSLQGPWWILSWPERVPGADEVLPPEPPAYRVLTGVVDGFGRTLTFHRAAEGDVAGAVTGVTDGAGRCFHLVLTTQAQRAEAFRKQRATSLSSPAGPRSASSSSAFPDTLPAGTEYGADNGIRLEAVWLTHDPAYPDEQPTAPLARYTYTASGELRAVYDRSGTQVRGFTYDAEHAGRMVAHHYAGRPESRYRYDDTG
;
A
#
# COMPACT_ATOMS: atom_id res chain seq x y z
N LEU A 1 22.15 -1.00 8.31
CA LEU A 1 20.71 -1.12 7.97
C LEU A 1 20.41 -0.26 6.75
N ILE A 2 19.64 -0.77 5.79
CA ILE A 2 19.21 -0.02 4.59
C ILE A 2 17.69 0.06 4.57
N LEU A 3 17.16 1.28 4.46
CA LEU A 3 15.72 1.54 4.27
C LEU A 3 15.52 2.20 2.91
N ASN A 4 14.50 1.77 2.17
CA ASN A 4 14.14 2.39 0.90
C ASN A 4 12.88 3.23 1.09
N ASP A 5 12.93 4.51 0.71
CA ASP A 5 11.74 5.35 0.69
C ASP A 5 10.88 5.11 -0.57
N SER A 6 9.69 5.71 -0.61
CA SER A 6 8.77 5.57 -1.76
C SER A 6 9.29 6.21 -3.05
N GLY A 7 10.29 7.09 -2.97
CA GLY A 7 10.96 7.70 -4.12
C GLY A 7 12.09 6.85 -4.69
N GLY A 8 12.35 5.67 -4.12
CA GLY A 8 13.42 4.76 -4.55
C GLY A 8 14.81 5.12 -4.01
N ARG A 9 14.90 6.06 -3.06
CA ARG A 9 16.17 6.40 -2.41
C ARG A 9 16.47 5.38 -1.31
N SER A 10 17.69 4.85 -1.32
CA SER A 10 18.23 4.03 -0.24
C SER A 10 18.87 4.91 0.83
N ILE A 11 18.45 4.72 2.07
CA ILE A 11 18.92 5.43 3.26
C ILE A 11 19.68 4.44 4.12
N HIS A 12 20.90 4.82 4.50
CA HIS A 12 21.82 3.95 5.24
C HIS A 12 21.90 4.40 6.69
N PHE A 13 21.75 3.44 7.62
CA PHE A 13 21.90 3.63 9.04
C PHE A 13 22.90 2.65 9.62
N GLU A 14 23.63 3.07 10.66
CA GLU A 14 24.38 2.16 11.51
C GLU A 14 23.42 1.17 12.19
N PRO A 15 23.81 -0.12 12.35
CA PRO A 15 23.01 -1.07 13.10
C PRO A 15 22.85 -0.63 14.56
N LEU A 16 21.62 -0.64 15.05
CA LEU A 16 21.30 -0.35 16.45
C LEU A 16 21.50 -1.60 17.31
N PHE A 17 21.85 -1.44 18.58
CA PHE A 17 21.79 -2.51 19.58
C PHE A 17 20.34 -2.88 19.91
N PRO A 18 20.07 -4.10 20.42
CA PRO A 18 18.74 -4.47 20.88
C PRO A 18 18.17 -3.47 21.89
N GLY A 19 16.96 -2.96 21.64
CA GLY A 19 16.31 -1.93 22.45
C GLY A 19 16.81 -0.50 22.25
N GLU A 20 17.83 -0.27 21.42
CA GLU A 20 18.32 1.08 21.16
C GLU A 20 17.35 1.87 20.28
N VAL A 21 17.27 3.17 20.55
CA VAL A 21 16.46 4.16 19.83
C VAL A 21 17.36 5.32 19.43
N SER A 22 17.33 5.71 18.16
CA SER A 22 18.09 6.82 17.60
C SER A 22 17.20 7.73 16.77
N TYR A 23 17.40 9.04 16.85
CA TYR A 23 16.68 10.01 16.04
C TYR A 23 17.51 10.46 14.85
N SER A 24 16.99 10.25 13.64
CA SER A 24 17.58 10.78 12.41
C SER A 24 17.11 12.21 12.18
N ARG A 25 18.03 13.17 12.27
CA ARG A 25 17.72 14.58 11.97
C ARG A 25 17.49 14.84 10.47
N SER A 26 18.22 14.13 9.60
CA SER A 26 18.09 14.32 8.14
C SER A 26 16.76 13.78 7.62
N GLU A 27 16.28 12.68 8.20
CA GLU A 27 15.03 12.04 7.79
C GLU A 27 13.83 12.42 8.69
N SER A 28 14.08 13.14 9.78
CA SER A 28 13.07 13.61 10.74
C SER A 28 12.20 12.50 11.34
N PHE A 29 12.82 11.39 11.73
CA PHE A 29 12.12 10.29 12.40
C PHE A 29 13.04 9.54 13.40
N TRP A 30 12.42 8.84 14.35
CA TRP A 30 13.08 7.90 15.25
C TRP A 30 13.14 6.50 14.65
N LEU A 31 14.32 5.92 14.66
CA LEU A 31 14.57 4.52 14.37
C LEU A 31 14.81 3.79 15.69
N ALA A 32 14.20 2.64 15.88
CA ALA A 32 14.44 1.79 17.03
C ALA A 32 14.61 0.34 16.61
N ARG A 33 15.28 -0.45 17.46
CA ARG A 33 15.40 -1.90 17.28
C ARG A 33 14.73 -2.60 18.44
N GLY A 34 13.94 -3.64 18.14
CA GLY A 34 13.37 -4.51 19.17
C GLY A 34 14.44 -5.27 19.95
N GLY A 35 14.01 -6.12 20.88
CA GLY A 35 14.87 -6.92 21.76
C GLY A 35 14.77 -6.59 23.24
N VAL A 36 13.86 -5.68 23.64
CA VAL A 36 13.61 -5.35 25.06
C VAL A 36 12.12 -5.23 25.32
N ALA A 37 11.68 -5.76 26.46
CA ALA A 37 10.29 -5.65 26.88
C ALA A 37 9.90 -4.18 27.08
N GLU A 38 10.73 -3.41 27.79
CA GLU A 38 10.39 -2.05 28.19
C GLU A 38 11.53 -1.08 27.90
N GLN A 39 11.17 0.14 27.55
CA GLN A 39 12.11 1.27 27.45
C GLN A 39 12.20 1.98 28.79
N HIS A 40 13.37 2.52 29.10
CA HIS A 40 13.54 3.33 30.30
C HIS A 40 12.60 4.55 30.28
N SER A 41 12.06 4.95 31.43
CA SER A 41 11.05 6.02 31.54
C SER A 41 11.53 7.38 31.01
N SER A 42 12.84 7.62 30.98
CA SER A 42 13.45 8.82 30.41
C SER A 42 13.44 8.86 28.88
N GLN A 43 13.16 7.74 28.21
CA GLN A 43 13.05 7.67 26.75
C GLN A 43 11.72 8.31 26.31
N PRO A 44 11.72 9.35 25.45
CA PRO A 44 10.49 9.99 24.97
C PRO A 44 9.48 9.03 24.33
N LEU A 45 9.95 7.95 23.71
CA LEU A 45 9.10 6.94 23.08
C LEU A 45 8.69 5.80 24.03
N SER A 46 9.00 5.87 25.33
CA SER A 46 8.71 4.79 26.27
C SER A 46 7.21 4.44 26.34
N ALA A 47 6.33 5.45 26.37
CA ALA A 47 4.89 5.23 26.36
C ALA A 47 4.43 4.58 25.05
N LEU A 48 4.90 5.09 23.91
CA LEU A 48 4.55 4.55 22.60
C LEU A 48 5.12 3.13 22.39
N TRP A 49 6.27 2.82 22.98
CA TRP A 49 6.86 1.49 22.96
C TRP A 49 5.92 0.46 23.59
N GLN A 50 5.27 0.78 24.70
CA GLN A 50 4.36 -0.14 25.40
C GLN A 50 3.11 -0.51 24.61
N VAL A 51 2.78 0.26 23.58
CA VAL A 51 1.66 -0.01 22.69
C VAL A 51 1.97 -1.16 21.71
N LEU A 52 3.25 -1.47 21.50
CA LEU A 52 3.67 -2.55 20.62
C LEU A 52 3.33 -3.94 21.18
N PRO A 53 2.90 -4.88 20.31
CA PRO A 53 2.81 -6.29 20.66
C PRO A 53 4.11 -6.82 21.28
N GLU A 54 4.00 -7.73 22.24
CA GLU A 54 5.15 -8.25 22.99
C GLU A 54 6.18 -8.97 22.10
N ASP A 55 5.70 -9.77 21.16
CA ASP A 55 6.52 -10.46 20.16
C ASP A 55 7.35 -9.48 19.32
N VAL A 56 6.77 -8.33 18.97
CA VAL A 56 7.47 -7.25 18.26
C VAL A 56 8.52 -6.58 19.17
N ARG A 57 8.17 -6.27 20.42
CA ARG A 57 9.10 -5.64 21.39
C ARG A 57 10.30 -6.52 21.69
N LEU A 58 10.09 -7.82 21.87
CA LEU A 58 11.14 -8.78 22.23
C LEU A 58 11.98 -9.25 21.05
N SER A 59 11.56 -9.01 19.80
CA SER A 59 12.31 -9.47 18.63
C SER A 59 13.51 -8.57 18.29
N PRO A 60 14.76 -9.06 18.37
CA PRO A 60 15.94 -8.28 17.99
C PRO A 60 16.13 -8.16 16.47
N HIS A 61 15.27 -8.79 15.67
CA HIS A 61 15.34 -8.76 14.20
C HIS A 61 14.47 -7.67 13.58
N VAL A 62 13.51 -7.15 14.37
CA VAL A 62 12.59 -6.11 13.96
C VAL A 62 13.21 -4.73 14.19
N TYR A 63 13.11 -3.90 13.16
CA TYR A 63 13.33 -2.47 13.25
C TYR A 63 11.98 -1.75 13.24
N LEU A 64 11.94 -0.62 13.93
CA LEU A 64 10.75 0.18 14.14
C LEU A 64 11.08 1.61 13.73
N ALA A 65 10.16 2.27 13.04
CA ALA A 65 10.28 3.69 12.76
C ALA A 65 9.03 4.43 13.23
N THR A 66 9.19 5.66 13.70
CA THR A 66 8.08 6.59 13.97
C THR A 66 8.56 8.01 13.75
N ASN A 67 7.73 8.90 13.22
CA ASN A 67 8.02 10.33 13.10
C ASN A 67 7.29 11.16 14.16
N SER A 68 6.61 10.50 15.10
CA SER A 68 5.79 11.13 16.13
C SER A 68 5.91 10.38 17.45
N LEU A 69 5.85 11.11 18.57
CA LEU A 69 5.79 10.51 19.91
C LEU A 69 4.46 9.76 20.16
N GLN A 70 3.46 9.97 19.31
CA GLN A 70 2.14 9.31 19.39
C GLN A 70 1.97 8.21 18.31
N GLY A 71 3.02 7.94 17.54
CA GLY A 71 3.01 6.95 16.47
C GLY A 71 2.41 7.46 15.16
N PRO A 72 2.17 6.54 14.21
CA PRO A 72 2.27 5.09 14.36
C PRO A 72 3.72 4.57 14.40
N TRP A 73 3.89 3.35 14.88
CA TRP A 73 5.09 2.55 14.60
C TRP A 73 4.97 1.87 13.24
N TRP A 74 5.95 2.07 12.38
CA TRP A 74 6.18 1.26 11.18
C TRP A 74 7.10 0.09 11.51
N ILE A 75 6.61 -1.13 11.32
CA ILE A 75 7.35 -2.37 11.57
C ILE A 75 8.13 -2.74 10.31
N LEU A 76 9.44 -2.71 10.43
CA LEU A 76 10.42 -2.96 9.38
C LEU A 76 11.11 -4.30 9.66
N SER A 77 10.73 -5.32 8.91
CA SER A 77 11.25 -6.68 9.06
C SER A 77 11.65 -7.27 7.71
N TRP A 78 12.17 -8.49 7.73
CA TRP A 78 12.46 -9.27 6.53
C TRP A 78 11.21 -10.11 6.17
N PRO A 79 10.70 -10.07 4.92
CA PRO A 79 9.44 -10.71 4.59
C PRO A 79 9.55 -12.23 4.42
N GLU A 80 10.75 -12.77 4.26
CA GLU A 80 10.95 -14.18 3.87
C GLU A 80 10.99 -15.15 5.05
N ARG A 81 11.16 -14.70 6.31
CA ARG A 81 11.06 -15.56 7.50
C ARG A 81 11.13 -14.76 8.81
N VAL A 82 10.29 -15.11 9.78
CA VAL A 82 10.56 -14.86 11.21
C VAL A 82 11.08 -16.19 11.77
N PRO A 83 12.35 -16.29 12.19
CA PRO A 83 12.88 -17.53 12.76
C PRO A 83 12.17 -17.87 14.07
N GLY A 84 11.84 -19.14 14.28
CA GLY A 84 11.37 -19.63 15.57
C GLY A 84 12.49 -19.59 16.62
N ALA A 85 12.15 -19.52 17.91
CA ALA A 85 13.12 -19.42 19.00
C ALA A 85 14.16 -20.57 19.03
N ASP A 86 13.83 -21.71 18.42
CA ASP A 86 14.65 -22.93 18.36
C ASP A 86 15.32 -23.17 17.00
N GLU A 87 15.17 -22.26 16.02
CA GLU A 87 15.86 -22.38 14.73
C GLU A 87 17.34 -22.01 14.83
N VAL A 88 18.22 -22.97 14.51
CA VAL A 88 19.65 -22.71 14.34
C VAL A 88 19.83 -21.61 13.30
N LEU A 89 20.51 -20.54 13.75
CA LEU A 89 20.75 -19.26 13.08
C LEU A 89 20.38 -19.27 11.59
N PRO A 90 19.33 -18.55 11.16
CA PRO A 90 19.19 -18.27 9.74
C PRO A 90 20.46 -17.56 9.25
N PRO A 91 20.73 -17.56 7.93
CA PRO A 91 21.70 -16.63 7.36
C PRO A 91 21.47 -15.23 7.93
N GLU A 92 22.55 -14.46 8.11
CA GLU A 92 22.44 -13.07 8.58
C GLU A 92 21.34 -12.36 7.78
N PRO A 93 20.33 -11.78 8.47
CA PRO A 93 19.21 -11.17 7.77
C PRO A 93 19.77 -10.09 6.83
N PRO A 94 19.21 -9.96 5.61
CA PRO A 94 19.75 -9.05 4.62
C PRO A 94 19.84 -7.64 5.18
N ALA A 95 20.76 -6.81 4.71
CA ALA A 95 20.93 -5.46 5.27
C ALA A 95 19.70 -4.56 5.07
N TYR A 96 18.85 -4.87 4.09
CA TYR A 96 17.61 -4.14 3.83
C TYR A 96 16.46 -4.61 4.72
N ARG A 97 15.51 -3.72 5.03
CA ARG A 97 14.24 -4.05 5.67
C ARG A 97 13.09 -3.54 4.83
N VAL A 98 11.96 -4.23 4.89
CA VAL A 98 10.73 -3.80 4.22
C VAL A 98 9.64 -3.54 5.25
N LEU A 99 8.68 -2.69 4.89
CA LEU A 99 7.50 -2.46 5.71
C LEU A 99 6.64 -3.73 5.74
N THR A 100 6.50 -4.30 6.93
CA THR A 100 5.76 -5.55 7.21
C THR A 100 4.55 -5.32 8.11
N GLY A 101 4.45 -4.17 8.75
CA GLY A 101 3.25 -3.83 9.50
C GLY A 101 3.25 -2.40 10.05
N VAL A 102 2.14 -2.05 10.68
CA VAL A 102 1.91 -0.77 11.33
C VAL A 102 1.20 -1.02 12.66
N VAL A 103 1.61 -0.33 13.71
CA VAL A 103 0.90 -0.26 14.99
C VAL A 103 0.60 1.19 15.29
N ASP A 104 -0.67 1.55 15.43
CA ASP A 104 -1.00 2.92 15.79
C ASP A 104 -0.79 3.19 17.30
N GLY A 105 -0.94 4.45 17.71
CA GLY A 105 -0.78 4.85 19.12
C GLY A 105 -1.78 4.23 20.10
N PHE A 106 -2.76 3.46 19.62
CA PHE A 106 -3.75 2.74 20.42
C PHE A 106 -3.54 1.22 20.43
N GLY A 107 -2.53 0.71 19.72
CA GLY A 107 -2.19 -0.71 19.69
C GLY A 107 -2.94 -1.49 18.61
N ARG A 108 -3.65 -0.80 17.71
CA ARG A 108 -4.28 -1.45 16.56
C ARG A 108 -3.21 -1.76 15.53
N THR A 109 -3.17 -3.02 15.11
CA THR A 109 -2.14 -3.53 14.22
C THR A 109 -2.67 -3.77 12.81
N LEU A 110 -1.79 -3.59 11.82
CA LEU A 110 -1.93 -4.08 10.46
C LEU A 110 -0.64 -4.82 10.10
N THR A 111 -0.75 -6.07 9.67
CA THR A 111 0.36 -6.88 9.15
C THR A 111 0.20 -7.00 7.64
N PHE A 112 1.26 -6.71 6.90
CA PHE A 112 1.27 -6.71 5.44
C PHE A 112 1.90 -7.97 4.89
N HIS A 113 1.17 -8.61 3.97
CA HIS A 113 1.61 -9.80 3.24
C HIS A 113 1.96 -9.40 1.81
N ARG A 114 3.12 -9.83 1.34
CA ARG A 114 3.66 -9.45 0.03
C ARG A 114 3.68 -10.64 -0.92
N ALA A 115 3.47 -10.38 -2.20
CA ALA A 115 3.67 -11.40 -3.22
C ALA A 115 5.15 -11.80 -3.29
N ALA A 116 5.44 -13.10 -3.24
CA ALA A 116 6.81 -13.61 -3.35
C ALA A 116 7.33 -13.55 -4.79
N GLU A 117 6.46 -13.79 -5.78
CA GLU A 117 6.83 -13.96 -7.19
C GLU A 117 5.79 -13.32 -8.13
N GLY A 118 6.12 -13.29 -9.44
CA GLY A 118 5.27 -12.78 -10.51
C GLY A 118 5.41 -11.27 -10.75
N ASP A 119 4.54 -10.74 -11.61
CA ASP A 119 4.61 -9.33 -12.07
C ASP A 119 4.40 -8.29 -10.94
N VAL A 120 3.90 -8.73 -9.79
CA VAL A 120 3.65 -7.90 -8.60
C VAL A 120 4.52 -8.31 -7.41
N ALA A 121 5.62 -9.06 -7.65
CA ALA A 121 6.54 -9.48 -6.61
C ALA A 121 7.00 -8.30 -5.73
N GLY A 122 7.00 -8.52 -4.42
CA GLY A 122 7.29 -7.52 -3.40
C GLY A 122 6.13 -6.56 -3.10
N ALA A 123 5.08 -6.47 -3.91
CA ALA A 123 3.91 -5.63 -3.61
C ALA A 123 3.03 -6.24 -2.51
N VAL A 124 2.35 -5.38 -1.74
CA VAL A 124 1.41 -5.83 -0.69
C VAL A 124 0.14 -6.35 -1.35
N THR A 125 -0.13 -7.64 -1.21
CA THR A 125 -1.31 -8.34 -1.75
C THR A 125 -2.26 -8.84 -0.68
N GLY A 126 -1.87 -8.73 0.59
CA GLY A 126 -2.74 -9.05 1.71
C GLY A 126 -2.47 -8.20 2.93
N VAL A 127 -3.48 -8.05 3.78
CA VAL A 127 -3.38 -7.37 5.07
C VAL A 127 -4.11 -8.19 6.11
N THR A 128 -3.52 -8.36 7.29
CA THR A 128 -4.23 -8.90 8.47
C THR A 128 -4.28 -7.81 9.53
N ASP A 129 -5.47 -7.53 10.08
CA ASP A 129 -5.59 -6.57 11.18
C ASP A 129 -5.46 -7.22 12.56
N GLY A 130 -5.39 -6.39 13.60
CA GLY A 130 -5.28 -6.86 14.99
C GLY A 130 -6.51 -7.63 15.52
N ALA A 131 -7.62 -7.65 14.78
CA ALA A 131 -8.77 -8.51 15.08
C ALA A 131 -8.68 -9.87 14.37
N GLY A 132 -7.62 -10.12 13.59
CA GLY A 132 -7.42 -11.34 12.82
C GLY A 132 -8.18 -11.36 11.49
N ARG A 133 -8.79 -10.26 11.07
CA ARG A 133 -9.46 -10.20 9.76
C ARG A 133 -8.41 -10.15 8.66
N CYS A 134 -8.58 -10.98 7.63
CA CYS A 134 -7.67 -11.01 6.49
C CYS A 134 -8.32 -10.34 5.28
N PHE A 135 -7.55 -9.47 4.65
CA PHE A 135 -7.93 -8.74 3.45
C PHE A 135 -7.02 -9.14 2.31
N HIS A 136 -7.59 -9.37 1.13
CA HIS A 136 -6.85 -9.61 -0.10
C HIS A 136 -6.95 -8.38 -1.01
N LEU A 137 -5.80 -7.89 -1.44
CA LEU A 137 -5.64 -6.75 -2.34
C LEU A 137 -5.38 -7.30 -3.74
N VAL A 138 -6.36 -7.14 -4.63
CA VAL A 138 -6.23 -7.55 -6.03
C VAL A 138 -5.45 -6.48 -6.75
N LEU A 139 -4.26 -6.83 -7.23
CA LEU A 139 -3.41 -5.93 -7.99
C LEU A 139 -3.45 -6.28 -9.48
N THR A 140 -3.45 -5.26 -10.34
CA THR A 140 -3.33 -5.42 -11.79
C THR A 140 -2.16 -4.64 -12.34
N THR A 141 -1.52 -5.16 -13.37
CA THR A 141 -0.52 -4.44 -14.17
C THR A 141 -1.17 -3.66 -15.31
N GLN A 142 -0.44 -2.69 -15.88
CA GLN A 142 -0.90 -1.94 -17.04
C GLN A 142 -1.18 -2.86 -18.23
N ALA A 143 -0.29 -3.82 -18.49
CA ALA A 143 -0.45 -4.80 -19.56
C ALA A 143 -1.72 -5.65 -19.39
N GLN A 144 -2.02 -6.11 -18.16
CA GLN A 144 -3.24 -6.86 -17.87
C GLN A 144 -4.50 -6.02 -18.13
N ARG A 145 -4.50 -4.74 -17.73
CA ARG A 145 -5.63 -3.83 -18.00
C ARG A 145 -5.81 -3.55 -19.49
N ALA A 146 -4.72 -3.37 -20.23
CA ALA A 146 -4.75 -3.20 -21.69
C ALA A 146 -5.31 -4.44 -22.39
N GLU A 147 -4.92 -5.64 -21.96
CA GLU A 147 -5.46 -6.89 -22.47
C GLU A 147 -6.95 -7.07 -22.15
N ALA A 148 -7.37 -6.76 -20.92
CA ALA A 148 -8.78 -6.79 -20.53
C ALA A 148 -9.63 -5.85 -21.40
N PHE A 149 -9.14 -4.64 -21.66
CA PHE A 149 -9.78 -3.69 -22.58
C PHE A 149 -9.89 -4.23 -24.01
N ARG A 150 -8.83 -4.86 -24.53
CA ARG A 150 -8.85 -5.52 -25.84
C ARG A 150 -9.90 -6.65 -25.92
N LYS A 151 -9.99 -7.50 -24.88
CA LYS A 151 -11.00 -8.58 -24.79
C LYS A 151 -12.44 -8.05 -24.74
N GLN A 152 -12.69 -6.99 -23.96
CA GLN A 152 -14.00 -6.33 -23.88
C GLN A 152 -14.41 -5.71 -25.21
N ARG A 153 -13.45 -5.11 -25.93
CA ARG A 153 -13.71 -4.56 -27.27
C ARG A 153 -14.04 -5.65 -28.29
N ALA A 154 -13.31 -6.77 -28.28
CA ALA A 154 -13.55 -7.89 -29.19
C ALA A 154 -14.95 -8.51 -29.00
N THR A 155 -15.36 -8.71 -27.74
CA THR A 155 -16.70 -9.22 -27.40
C THR A 155 -17.82 -8.24 -27.79
N SER A 156 -17.60 -6.93 -27.59
CA SER A 156 -18.55 -5.89 -28.02
C SER A 156 -18.72 -5.83 -29.54
N LEU A 157 -17.64 -6.03 -30.30
CA LEU A 157 -17.66 -6.06 -31.78
C LEU A 157 -18.31 -7.32 -32.36
N SER A 158 -18.41 -8.38 -31.56
CA SER A 158 -18.97 -9.69 -31.98
C SER A 158 -20.48 -9.82 -31.69
N SER A 159 -21.09 -8.82 -31.03
CA SER A 159 -22.53 -8.83 -30.70
C SER A 159 -23.40 -8.36 -31.88
N PRO A 160 -24.47 -9.09 -32.31
CA PRO A 160 -25.17 -8.82 -33.57
C PRO A 160 -26.14 -7.62 -33.60
N ALA A 161 -26.34 -6.89 -32.49
CA ALA A 161 -27.40 -5.87 -32.39
C ALA A 161 -26.93 -4.59 -31.67
N GLY A 162 -26.54 -3.58 -32.46
CA GLY A 162 -26.32 -2.22 -31.97
C GLY A 162 -25.70 -1.33 -33.07
N PRO A 163 -26.09 -0.05 -33.18
CA PRO A 163 -25.49 0.85 -34.18
C PRO A 163 -23.99 0.93 -33.95
N ARG A 164 -23.22 0.78 -35.04
CA ARG A 164 -21.77 0.93 -35.05
C ARG A 164 -21.41 2.38 -34.74
N SER A 165 -21.32 2.73 -33.46
CA SER A 165 -20.59 3.94 -33.07
C SER A 165 -19.12 3.69 -33.35
N ALA A 166 -18.63 4.28 -34.44
CA ALA A 166 -17.21 4.53 -34.67
C ALA A 166 -16.73 5.55 -33.63
N SER A 167 -16.79 5.21 -32.35
CA SER A 167 -16.14 6.01 -31.32
C SER A 167 -14.64 5.81 -31.46
N SER A 168 -13.98 6.89 -31.83
CA SER A 168 -12.54 7.17 -31.75
C SER A 168 -12.04 7.10 -30.30
N SER A 169 -12.36 6.01 -29.59
CA SER A 169 -11.94 5.77 -28.22
C SER A 169 -10.51 5.23 -28.25
N SER A 170 -9.62 6.10 -27.77
CA SER A 170 -8.19 5.90 -27.48
C SER A 170 -7.88 4.45 -27.08
N ALA A 171 -6.87 3.86 -27.71
CA ALA A 171 -6.31 2.58 -27.28
C ALA A 171 -5.92 2.67 -25.79
N PHE A 172 -6.23 1.63 -25.02
CA PHE A 172 -5.67 1.48 -23.68
C PHE A 172 -4.22 0.99 -23.84
N PRO A 173 -3.20 1.77 -23.45
CA PRO A 173 -1.82 1.48 -23.77
C PRO A 173 -1.28 0.33 -22.91
N ASP A 174 -0.42 -0.52 -23.48
CA ASP A 174 0.21 -1.63 -22.75
C ASP A 174 1.27 -1.13 -21.74
N THR A 175 1.81 0.08 -21.94
CA THR A 175 2.78 0.74 -21.05
C THR A 175 2.31 2.14 -20.65
N LEU A 176 2.75 2.60 -19.49
CA LEU A 176 2.51 3.97 -19.04
C LEU A 176 3.61 4.92 -19.55
N PRO A 177 3.35 6.24 -19.62
CA PRO A 177 4.38 7.24 -19.89
C PRO A 177 5.57 7.08 -18.93
N ALA A 178 6.78 7.33 -19.42
CA ALA A 178 8.04 7.03 -18.71
C ALA A 178 8.28 7.83 -17.41
N GLY A 179 7.39 8.76 -17.07
CA GLY A 179 7.39 9.48 -15.79
C GLY A 179 6.26 10.49 -15.72
N THR A 180 5.80 10.74 -14.50
CA THR A 180 5.04 11.95 -14.15
C THR A 180 5.97 12.91 -13.43
N GLU A 181 5.52 14.15 -13.17
CA GLU A 181 6.21 15.06 -12.24
C GLU A 181 6.36 14.46 -10.82
N TYR A 182 5.64 13.37 -10.52
CA TYR A 182 5.65 12.62 -9.26
C TYR A 182 6.55 11.37 -9.27
N GLY A 183 7.35 11.18 -10.32
CA GLY A 183 8.30 10.07 -10.44
C GLY A 183 7.86 8.95 -11.40
N ALA A 184 8.63 7.87 -11.40
CA ALA A 184 8.42 6.71 -12.26
C ALA A 184 7.22 5.88 -11.76
N ASP A 185 6.34 5.52 -12.69
CA ASP A 185 5.15 4.73 -12.42
C ASP A 185 5.40 3.26 -12.74
N ASN A 186 5.20 2.38 -11.75
CA ASN A 186 5.40 0.93 -11.92
C ASN A 186 4.23 0.23 -12.65
N GLY A 187 3.14 0.95 -12.96
CA GLY A 187 1.98 0.42 -13.67
C GLY A 187 1.11 -0.56 -12.86
N ILE A 188 1.43 -0.81 -11.59
CA ILE A 188 0.64 -1.66 -10.70
C ILE A 188 -0.47 -0.82 -10.06
N ARG A 189 -1.69 -1.34 -10.02
CA ARG A 189 -2.86 -0.69 -9.42
C ARG A 189 -3.68 -1.66 -8.59
N LEU A 190 -4.26 -1.16 -7.51
CA LEU A 190 -5.23 -1.89 -6.70
C LEU A 190 -6.58 -1.89 -7.42
N GLU A 191 -7.07 -3.04 -7.85
CA GLU A 191 -8.38 -3.14 -8.51
C GLU A 191 -9.51 -3.36 -7.50
N ALA A 192 -9.27 -4.17 -6.47
CA ALA A 192 -10.29 -4.52 -5.49
C ALA A 192 -9.69 -4.90 -4.14
N VAL A 193 -10.48 -4.72 -3.08
CA VAL A 193 -10.18 -5.21 -1.73
C VAL A 193 -11.25 -6.18 -1.31
N TRP A 194 -10.85 -7.40 -0.95
CA TRP A 194 -11.73 -8.46 -0.46
C TRP A 194 -11.49 -8.71 1.02
N LEU A 195 -12.55 -9.02 1.77
CA LEU A 195 -12.45 -9.65 3.08
C LEU A 195 -12.43 -11.16 2.88
N THR A 196 -11.29 -11.80 3.13
CA THR A 196 -11.08 -13.23 2.90
C THR A 196 -11.14 -14.07 4.17
N HIS A 197 -11.13 -13.44 5.34
CA HIS A 197 -11.37 -14.11 6.61
C HIS A 197 -11.87 -13.11 7.64
N ASP A 198 -12.90 -13.47 8.40
CA ASP A 198 -13.37 -12.72 9.57
C ASP A 198 -13.60 -13.70 10.74
N PRO A 199 -12.78 -13.64 11.81
CA PRO A 199 -12.95 -14.52 12.96
C PRO A 199 -14.27 -14.35 13.70
N ALA A 200 -14.90 -13.17 13.64
CA ALA A 200 -16.17 -12.92 14.31
C ALA A 200 -17.35 -13.53 13.54
N TYR A 201 -17.22 -13.66 12.22
CA TYR A 201 -18.24 -14.18 11.32
C TYR A 201 -17.64 -15.13 10.27
N PRO A 202 -17.15 -16.32 10.69
CA PRO A 202 -16.37 -17.21 9.82
C PRO A 202 -17.17 -17.73 8.62
N ASP A 203 -18.50 -17.81 8.75
CA ASP A 203 -19.39 -18.35 7.71
C ASP A 203 -20.00 -17.25 6.81
N GLU A 204 -19.78 -15.96 7.11
CA GLU A 204 -20.40 -14.83 6.40
C GLU A 204 -19.43 -14.11 5.45
N GLN A 205 -18.79 -14.86 4.57
CA GLN A 205 -17.86 -14.28 3.60
C GLN A 205 -18.60 -13.38 2.58
N PRO A 206 -18.14 -12.13 2.34
CA PRO A 206 -18.76 -11.28 1.34
C PRO A 206 -18.70 -11.88 -0.07
N THR A 207 -19.83 -11.83 -0.78
CA THR A 207 -19.92 -12.25 -2.20
C THR A 207 -19.42 -11.18 -3.18
N ALA A 208 -19.09 -9.99 -2.67
CA ALA A 208 -18.58 -8.86 -3.43
C ALA A 208 -17.40 -8.21 -2.67
N PRO A 209 -16.47 -7.56 -3.39
CA PRO A 209 -15.36 -6.86 -2.75
C PRO A 209 -15.87 -5.69 -1.90
N LEU A 210 -15.13 -5.37 -0.84
CA LEU A 210 -15.42 -4.23 0.04
C LEU A 210 -15.31 -2.89 -0.70
N ALA A 211 -14.33 -2.80 -1.61
CA ALA A 211 -14.12 -1.65 -2.47
C ALA A 211 -13.58 -2.10 -3.83
N ARG A 212 -13.94 -1.36 -4.89
CA ARG A 212 -13.33 -1.48 -6.22
C ARG A 212 -12.81 -0.15 -6.70
N TYR A 213 -11.78 -0.20 -7.52
CA TYR A 213 -11.10 0.97 -8.06
C TYR A 213 -11.01 0.83 -9.57
N THR A 214 -11.16 1.94 -10.26
CA THR A 214 -11.02 1.99 -11.72
C THR A 214 -10.06 3.08 -12.10
N TYR A 215 -9.41 2.91 -13.24
CA TYR A 215 -8.31 3.78 -13.67
C TYR A 215 -8.53 4.32 -15.08
N THR A 216 -7.95 5.47 -15.36
CA THR A 216 -7.84 6.01 -16.72
C THR A 216 -6.85 5.16 -17.54
N ALA A 217 -6.84 5.35 -18.87
CA ALA A 217 -5.84 4.70 -19.73
C ALA A 217 -4.41 5.11 -19.36
N SER A 218 -4.24 6.33 -18.85
CA SER A 218 -2.99 6.89 -18.32
C SER A 218 -2.65 6.39 -16.91
N GLY A 219 -3.47 5.52 -16.32
CA GLY A 219 -3.22 4.90 -15.02
C GLY A 219 -3.66 5.74 -13.81
N GLU A 220 -4.40 6.83 -13.99
CA GLU A 220 -4.86 7.67 -12.88
C GLU A 220 -6.12 7.09 -12.24
N LEU A 221 -6.29 7.25 -10.93
CA LEU A 221 -7.46 6.72 -10.22
C LEU A 221 -8.72 7.47 -10.65
N ARG A 222 -9.61 6.81 -11.39
CA ARG A 222 -10.83 7.42 -11.94
C ARG A 222 -12.00 7.43 -10.96
N ALA A 223 -12.27 6.29 -10.32
CA ALA A 223 -13.40 6.15 -9.41
C ALA A 223 -13.18 5.04 -8.38
N VAL A 224 -13.83 5.20 -7.23
CA VAL A 224 -13.92 4.22 -6.15
C VAL A 224 -15.37 3.83 -5.95
N TYR A 225 -15.62 2.52 -5.87
CA TYR A 225 -16.94 1.94 -5.65
C TYR A 225 -16.98 1.23 -4.31
N ASP A 226 -18.12 1.33 -3.61
CA ASP A 226 -18.37 0.57 -2.39
C ASP A 226 -18.80 -0.88 -2.70
N ARG A 227 -19.11 -1.64 -1.63
CA ARG A 227 -19.58 -3.03 -1.70
C ARG A 227 -20.86 -3.22 -2.51
N SER A 228 -21.75 -2.22 -2.58
CA SER A 228 -22.95 -2.27 -3.42
C SER A 228 -22.67 -1.98 -4.90
N GLY A 229 -21.44 -1.58 -5.21
CA GLY A 229 -21.07 -1.13 -6.55
C GLY A 229 -21.49 0.30 -6.85
N THR A 230 -21.86 1.07 -5.83
CA THR A 230 -22.15 2.49 -5.99
C THR A 230 -20.84 3.26 -6.01
N GLN A 231 -20.70 4.17 -6.97
CA GLN A 231 -19.55 5.07 -7.03
C GLN A 231 -19.61 6.03 -5.83
N VAL A 232 -18.63 5.92 -4.94
CA VAL A 232 -18.52 6.76 -3.73
C VAL A 232 -17.53 7.90 -3.88
N ARG A 233 -16.58 7.78 -4.82
CA ARG A 233 -15.64 8.82 -5.19
C ARG A 233 -15.39 8.82 -6.68
N GLY A 234 -15.16 9.99 -7.26
CA GLY A 234 -14.63 10.11 -8.61
C GLY A 234 -13.67 11.28 -8.74
N PHE A 235 -12.77 11.15 -9.70
CA PHE A 235 -11.67 12.08 -9.92
C PHE A 235 -11.57 12.38 -11.42
N THR A 236 -11.26 13.64 -11.72
CA THR A 236 -11.05 14.13 -13.08
C THR A 236 -9.66 14.72 -13.18
N TYR A 237 -8.97 14.41 -14.28
CA TYR A 237 -7.60 14.83 -14.53
C TYR A 237 -7.51 15.74 -15.74
N ASP A 238 -6.48 16.57 -15.75
CA ASP A 238 -6.10 17.39 -16.88
C ASP A 238 -5.71 16.49 -18.07
N ALA A 239 -6.19 16.82 -19.27
CA ALA A 239 -5.95 15.99 -20.44
C ALA A 239 -4.52 16.12 -21.00
N GLU A 240 -3.84 17.23 -20.70
CA GLU A 240 -2.51 17.56 -21.20
C GLU A 240 -1.43 17.26 -20.16
N HIS A 241 -1.77 17.30 -18.87
CA HIS A 241 -0.85 17.12 -17.75
C HIS A 241 -1.18 15.84 -16.97
N ALA A 242 -0.52 14.73 -17.35
CA ALA A 242 -0.70 13.44 -16.70
C ALA A 242 -0.46 13.52 -15.18
N GLY A 243 -1.42 13.03 -14.40
CA GLY A 243 -1.39 13.05 -12.93
C GLY A 243 -2.00 14.30 -12.30
N ARG A 244 -2.25 15.38 -13.05
CA ARG A 244 -2.81 16.63 -12.52
C ARG A 244 -4.32 16.52 -12.34
N MET A 245 -4.78 16.40 -11.10
CA MET A 245 -6.20 16.27 -10.77
C MET A 245 -6.93 17.62 -10.77
N VAL A 246 -7.89 17.82 -11.67
CA VAL A 246 -8.64 19.09 -11.82
C VAL A 246 -9.99 19.08 -11.10
N ALA A 247 -10.50 17.91 -10.71
CA ALA A 247 -11.70 17.83 -9.88
C ALA A 247 -11.76 16.53 -9.09
N HIS A 248 -12.49 16.56 -7.98
CA HIS A 248 -12.94 15.36 -7.30
C HIS A 248 -14.36 15.53 -6.76
N HIS A 249 -15.07 14.42 -6.59
CA HIS A 249 -16.37 14.40 -5.93
C HIS A 249 -16.51 13.20 -5.00
N TYR A 250 -17.36 13.38 -3.99
CA TYR A 250 -17.79 12.35 -3.04
C TYR A 250 -19.30 12.17 -3.17
N ALA A 251 -19.80 10.94 -3.03
CA ALA A 251 -21.22 10.67 -3.12
C ALA A 251 -22.05 11.56 -2.17
N GLY A 252 -23.06 12.24 -2.71
CA GLY A 252 -23.91 13.15 -1.94
C GLY A 252 -23.29 14.51 -1.61
N ARG A 253 -22.13 14.86 -2.19
CA ARG A 253 -21.52 16.20 -2.06
C ARG A 253 -21.31 16.86 -3.42
N PRO A 254 -21.33 18.21 -3.49
CA PRO A 254 -20.92 18.93 -4.69
C PRO A 254 -19.48 18.59 -5.10
N GLU A 255 -19.21 18.65 -6.40
CA GLU A 255 -17.87 18.49 -6.95
C GLU A 255 -16.97 19.66 -6.54
N SER A 256 -15.74 19.35 -6.13
CA SER A 256 -14.69 20.33 -5.89
C SER A 256 -13.79 20.39 -7.11
N ARG A 257 -13.54 21.61 -7.62
CA ARG A 257 -12.71 21.86 -8.80
C ARG A 257 -11.47 22.64 -8.44
N TYR A 258 -10.39 22.31 -9.13
CA TYR A 258 -9.08 22.93 -8.96
C TYR A 258 -8.69 23.65 -10.25
N ARG A 259 -7.98 24.77 -10.09
CA ARG A 259 -7.29 25.46 -11.18
C ARG A 259 -5.86 25.65 -10.74
N TYR A 260 -4.97 25.38 -11.68
CA TYR A 260 -3.53 25.50 -11.53
C TYR A 260 -3.09 26.76 -12.26
N ASP A 261 -2.10 27.45 -11.73
CA ASP A 261 -1.50 28.59 -12.44
C ASP A 261 -0.39 28.10 -13.39
N ASP A 262 0.30 29.02 -14.04
CA ASP A 262 1.33 28.68 -15.02
C ASP A 262 2.55 27.96 -14.39
N THR A 263 2.67 27.98 -13.06
CA THR A 263 3.73 27.30 -12.31
C THR A 263 3.34 25.91 -11.82
N GLY A 264 2.08 25.51 -12.00
CA GLY A 264 1.51 24.26 -11.47
C GLY A 264 0.81 24.52 -10.14
#